data_AF-A0A934WAG5-F1
#
_entry.id   AF-A0A934WAG5-F1
#
_cell.length_a   1.000
_cell.length_b   1.000
_cell.length_c   1.000
_cell.angle_alpha   90.00
_cell.angle_beta   90.00
_cell.angle_gamma   90.00
#
_symmetry.space_group_name_H-M   'P 1'
#
loop_
_entity.id
_entity.type
_entity.pdbx_description
1 polymer ?
#
loop_
_entity_poly.entity_id
_entity_poly.type
_entity_poly.pdbx_seq_one_letter_code
_entity_poly.pdbx_strand_id
1 'polypeptide(L)'
;MKMPELLVFVKALATGFVGAEVWRAAFYLGTNFALTLSTAALYMNVGWMLLGVPICLIYAIKRGAHIAATRIIHSQRIDLLATIAIGLWANDLAAPWLANLHTAVKHGNPYWAPAIFLLFCAMLLSPIVQQYRVTRTKKTQPQLYFLADEEISREDEDLLASSAQAKSFAETVLTSGVHAGLIFGVDGPWGIGKTSFIKLAEHYWESAKDKVVVCRFEPLRYASEPDLTERLIRDLSAAIQREVFAPEFRPAASRYSRLVKGKADLSFLGFKLSLEPSQETVDELLEDIDEVLKRIQRRVIIVIDDLDRLDAKTTNNVLFATRRTLKLSQATYVLCYDTEMLAANKEEGSRAREFLEKFVTVKLSLFVDSSSIRDFLKRDWQRQENQLGSIPSDTMLKLNAVLSELADILDGDLAAKYLPLVGDMRKVKRFVNAMLLMQLDKSDLGRTDFNKSDLINLVLLHLHYPGLFRQIYAEETEGRCGIFSVRREYKEHNFTFENSTEFPQV
;
A
#
# COMPACT_ATOMS: atom_id res chain seq x y z
N MET A 1 0.41 23.42 29.51
CA MET A 1 0.34 22.09 28.89
C MET A 1 -0.94 22.02 28.08
N LYS A 2 -0.85 21.80 26.77
CA LYS A 2 -2.04 21.51 25.97
C LYS A 2 -2.67 20.22 26.54
N MET A 3 -4.01 20.05 26.54
CA MET A 3 -4.67 18.81 26.99
C MET A 3 -4.13 17.47 26.40
N PRO A 4 -3.57 17.39 25.17
CA PRO A 4 -3.03 16.13 24.65
C PRO A 4 -1.77 15.67 25.37
N GLU A 5 -0.90 16.60 25.77
CA GLU A 5 0.32 16.29 26.50
C GLU A 5 -0.02 15.64 27.84
N LEU A 6 -1.00 16.20 28.56
CA LEU A 6 -1.47 15.66 29.84
C LEU A 6 -1.97 14.21 29.73
N LEU A 7 -2.69 13.87 28.67
CA LEU A 7 -3.15 12.50 28.44
C LEU A 7 -2.01 11.50 28.20
N VAL A 8 -0.93 11.94 27.55
CA VAL A 8 0.27 11.11 27.36
C VAL A 8 0.92 10.83 28.71
N PHE A 9 1.09 11.87 29.53
CA PHE A 9 1.65 11.72 30.88
C PHE A 9 0.76 10.86 31.79
N VAL A 10 -0.57 11.05 31.75
CA VAL A 10 -1.51 10.21 32.50
C VAL A 10 -1.39 8.73 32.09
N LYS A 11 -1.26 8.43 30.80
CA LYS A 11 -1.05 7.05 30.33
C LYS A 11 0.29 6.49 30.78
N ALA A 12 1.36 7.27 30.70
CA ALA A 12 2.68 6.86 31.18
C ALA A 12 2.66 6.56 32.69
N LEU A 13 2.04 7.44 33.48
CA LEU A 13 1.85 7.29 34.91
C LEU A 13 1.02 6.04 35.24
N ALA A 14 -0.12 5.85 34.57
CA ALA A 14 -0.97 4.67 34.74
C ALA A 14 -0.24 3.37 34.36
N THR A 15 0.62 3.40 33.34
CA THR A 15 1.43 2.24 32.94
C THR A 15 2.40 1.85 34.05
N GLY A 16 3.08 2.82 34.67
CA GLY A 16 3.92 2.59 35.84
C GLY A 16 3.11 2.04 37.01
N PHE A 17 2.01 2.69 37.37
CA PHE A 17 1.14 2.29 38.48
C PHE A 17 0.60 0.86 38.34
N VAL A 18 0.02 0.54 37.18
CA VAL A 18 -0.53 -0.80 36.90
C VAL A 18 0.59 -1.84 36.87
N GLY A 19 1.75 -1.50 36.30
CA GLY A 19 2.92 -2.38 36.32
C GLY A 19 3.35 -2.77 37.73
N ALA A 20 3.38 -1.80 38.66
CA ALA A 20 3.69 -2.07 40.08
C ALA A 20 2.64 -2.96 40.76
N GLU A 21 1.34 -2.72 40.54
CA GLU A 21 0.28 -3.59 41.11
C GLU A 21 0.35 -5.02 40.59
N VAL A 22 0.57 -5.20 39.29
CA VAL A 22 0.72 -6.53 38.69
C VAL A 22 1.91 -7.26 39.30
N TRP A 23 3.05 -6.56 39.48
CA TRP A 23 4.22 -7.11 40.15
C TRP A 23 3.93 -7.53 41.60
N ARG A 24 3.27 -6.66 42.36
CA ARG A 24 2.92 -6.90 43.78
C ARG A 24 1.95 -8.08 43.93
N ALA A 25 0.90 -8.13 43.11
CA ALA A 25 -0.06 -9.23 43.10
C ALA A 25 0.62 -10.57 42.72
N ALA A 26 1.51 -10.56 41.72
CA ALA A 26 2.30 -11.73 41.35
C ALA A 26 3.21 -12.19 42.50
N PHE A 27 3.84 -11.25 43.22
CA PHE A 27 4.66 -11.55 44.39
C PHE A 27 3.84 -12.18 45.54
N TYR A 28 2.64 -11.65 45.86
CA TYR A 28 1.78 -12.23 46.89
C TYR A 28 1.25 -13.62 46.53
N LEU A 29 0.83 -13.82 45.27
CA LEU A 29 0.42 -15.14 44.79
C LEU A 29 1.58 -16.14 44.84
N GLY A 30 2.77 -15.71 44.41
CA GLY A 30 3.97 -16.54 44.40
C GLY A 30 4.44 -16.93 45.81
N THR A 31 4.46 -15.98 46.75
CA THR A 31 4.86 -16.25 48.14
C THR A 31 3.87 -17.14 48.88
N ASN A 32 2.57 -16.96 48.67
CA ASN A 32 1.53 -17.82 49.25
C ASN A 32 1.63 -19.26 48.72
N PHE A 33 1.87 -19.42 47.42
CA PHE A 33 2.12 -20.74 46.83
C PHE A 33 3.44 -21.35 47.33
N ALA A 34 4.52 -20.57 47.46
CA ALA A 34 5.80 -21.09 47.91
C ALA A 34 5.75 -21.79 49.28
N LEU A 35 4.84 -21.36 50.18
CA LEU A 35 4.63 -21.96 51.50
C LEU A 35 4.05 -23.38 51.45
N THR A 36 3.40 -23.79 50.35
CA THR A 36 2.79 -25.11 50.22
C THR A 36 3.69 -26.15 49.54
N LEU A 37 4.90 -25.76 49.09
CA LEU A 37 5.81 -26.67 48.41
C LEU A 37 6.85 -27.30 49.34
N SER A 38 7.10 -28.60 49.13
CA SER A 38 8.21 -29.33 49.74
C SER A 38 9.56 -28.94 49.10
N THR A 39 10.66 -29.18 49.81
CA THR A 39 12.02 -28.86 49.36
C THR A 39 12.42 -29.53 48.03
N ALA A 40 11.83 -30.69 47.69
CA ALA A 40 12.02 -31.36 46.41
C ALA A 40 11.32 -30.65 45.23
N ALA A 41 10.25 -29.90 45.48
CA ALA A 41 9.48 -29.19 44.47
C ALA A 41 10.01 -27.77 44.16
N LEU A 42 11.03 -27.33 44.91
CA LEU A 42 11.71 -26.04 44.72
C LEU A 42 12.44 -25.98 43.36
N TYR A 43 13.07 -27.08 42.93
CA TYR A 43 13.72 -27.17 41.62
C TYR A 43 12.72 -27.12 40.45
N MET A 44 11.54 -27.73 40.61
CA MET A 44 10.44 -27.64 39.64
C MET A 44 9.89 -26.21 39.52
N ASN A 45 9.83 -25.47 40.64
CA ASN A 45 9.40 -24.07 40.65
C ASN A 45 10.40 -23.13 39.97
N VAL A 46 11.71 -23.35 40.17
CA VAL A 46 12.74 -22.62 39.41
C VAL A 46 12.56 -22.88 37.90
N GLY A 47 12.23 -24.11 37.52
CA GLY A 47 11.89 -24.46 36.13
C GLY A 47 10.70 -23.67 35.57
N TRP A 48 9.59 -23.56 36.29
CA TRP A 48 8.42 -22.77 35.85
C TRP A 48 8.73 -21.27 35.76
N MET A 49 9.49 -20.73 36.71
CA MET A 49 9.90 -19.32 36.72
C MET A 49 10.85 -19.00 35.55
N LEU A 50 11.77 -19.92 35.23
CA LEU A 50 12.64 -19.86 34.07
C LEU A 50 11.90 -19.99 32.73
N LEU A 51 10.67 -20.50 32.71
CA LEU A 51 9.86 -20.68 31.50
C LEU A 51 8.95 -19.46 31.24
N GLY A 52 8.44 -18.81 32.29
CA GLY A 52 7.59 -17.62 32.18
C GLY A 52 8.33 -16.37 31.67
N VAL A 53 9.53 -16.10 32.19
CA VAL A 53 10.36 -14.94 31.79
C VAL A 53 10.65 -14.92 30.28
N PRO A 54 11.15 -16.01 29.65
CA PRO A 54 11.39 -16.01 28.21
C PRO A 54 10.11 -15.92 27.39
N ILE A 55 8.98 -16.49 27.83
CA ILE A 55 7.69 -16.30 27.13
C ILE A 55 7.30 -14.81 27.12
N CYS A 56 7.39 -14.14 28.28
CA CYS A 56 7.13 -12.70 28.38
C CYS A 56 8.08 -11.88 27.51
N LEU A 57 9.37 -12.22 27.50
CA LEU A 57 10.38 -11.54 26.71
C LEU A 57 10.12 -11.70 25.20
N ILE A 58 9.87 -12.93 24.75
CA ILE A 58 9.55 -13.23 23.34
C ILE A 58 8.26 -12.52 22.92
N TYR A 59 7.24 -12.54 23.77
CA TYR A 59 5.98 -11.84 23.51
C TYR A 59 6.17 -10.32 23.40
N ALA A 60 6.91 -9.72 24.34
CA ALA A 60 7.23 -8.29 24.34
C ALA A 60 8.04 -7.88 23.10
N ILE A 61 9.02 -8.70 22.71
CA ILE A 61 9.82 -8.47 21.49
C ILE A 61 8.93 -8.54 20.25
N LYS A 62 8.10 -9.58 20.10
CA LYS A 62 7.19 -9.74 18.95
C LYS A 62 6.15 -8.62 18.84
N ARG A 63 5.69 -8.07 19.96
CA ARG A 63 4.78 -6.92 19.98
C ARG A 63 5.48 -5.57 19.78
N GLY A 64 6.81 -5.57 19.57
CA GLY A 64 7.57 -4.36 19.30
C GLY A 64 7.81 -3.49 20.53
N ALA A 65 7.73 -4.04 21.75
CA ALA A 65 8.00 -3.27 22.98
C ALA A 65 9.43 -2.69 22.98
N HIS A 66 10.40 -3.44 22.46
CA HIS A 66 11.78 -2.97 22.27
C HIS A 66 11.88 -1.81 21.28
N ILE A 67 11.06 -1.80 20.22
CA ILE A 67 10.97 -0.70 19.25
C ILE A 67 10.39 0.55 19.93
N ALA A 68 9.34 0.39 20.75
CA ALA A 68 8.78 1.50 21.50
C ALA A 68 9.80 2.07 22.52
N ALA A 69 10.50 1.20 23.26
CA ALA A 69 11.51 1.62 24.23
C ALA A 69 12.70 2.33 23.56
N THR A 70 13.22 1.78 22.47
CA THR A 70 14.31 2.41 21.69
C THR A 70 13.89 3.74 21.09
N ARG A 71 12.65 3.86 20.57
CA ARG A 71 12.10 5.14 20.10
C ARG A 71 11.98 6.18 21.22
N ILE A 72 11.57 5.79 22.43
CA ILE A 72 11.50 6.71 23.58
C ILE A 72 12.91 7.22 23.95
N ILE A 73 13.89 6.33 23.96
CA ILE A 73 15.28 6.68 24.28
C ILE A 73 15.88 7.60 23.19
N HIS A 74 15.72 7.26 21.92
CA HIS A 74 16.22 8.08 20.80
C HIS A 74 15.51 9.43 20.67
N SER A 75 14.24 9.53 21.08
CA SER A 75 13.51 10.80 21.09
C SER A 75 13.82 11.70 22.30
N GLN A 76 14.76 11.30 23.17
CA GLN A 76 15.21 12.06 24.35
C GLN A 76 14.08 12.51 25.29
N ARG A 77 12.94 11.81 25.28
CA ARG A 77 11.77 12.09 26.13
C ARG A 77 11.95 11.50 27.54
N ILE A 78 12.91 12.05 28.28
CA ILE A 78 13.22 11.64 29.67
C ILE A 78 12.04 11.93 30.61
N ASP A 79 11.25 12.95 30.30
CA ASP A 79 9.99 13.31 30.95
C ASP A 79 8.99 12.14 31.04
N LEU A 80 8.84 11.37 29.96
CA LEU A 80 7.95 10.19 29.95
C LEU A 80 8.48 9.05 30.83
N LEU A 81 9.80 8.83 30.82
CA LEU A 81 10.43 7.83 31.68
C LEU A 81 10.29 8.21 33.17
N ALA A 82 10.52 9.48 33.50
CA ALA A 82 10.29 10.01 34.84
C ALA A 82 8.83 9.85 35.26
N THR A 83 7.88 10.05 34.36
CA THR A 83 6.44 9.90 34.65
C THR A 83 6.04 8.45 34.91
N ILE A 84 6.64 7.48 34.20
CA ILE A 84 6.47 6.05 34.52
C ILE A 84 7.03 5.75 35.92
N ALA A 85 8.20 6.29 36.25
CA ALA A 85 8.81 6.12 37.58
C ALA A 85 7.95 6.74 38.70
N ILE A 86 7.37 7.91 38.45
CA ILE A 86 6.39 8.53 39.37
C ILE A 86 5.16 7.64 39.52
N GLY A 87 4.67 7.03 38.44
CA GLY A 87 3.58 6.06 38.50
C GLY A 87 3.88 4.84 39.37
N LEU A 88 5.10 4.30 39.28
CA LEU A 88 5.58 3.24 40.17
C LEU A 88 5.58 3.70 41.63
N TRP A 89 6.07 4.91 41.91
CA TRP A 89 6.13 5.44 43.28
C TRP A 89 4.74 5.78 43.84
N ALA A 90 3.85 6.32 43.01
CA ALA A 90 2.46 6.60 43.38
C ALA A 90 1.71 5.33 43.80
N ASN A 91 2.13 4.17 43.28
CA ASN A 91 1.57 2.90 43.70
C ASN A 91 1.88 2.54 45.16
N ASP A 92 3.06 2.89 45.66
CA ASP A 92 3.42 2.69 47.07
C ASP A 92 2.59 3.60 47.98
N LEU A 93 2.34 4.83 47.55
CA LEU A 93 1.47 5.76 48.28
C LEU A 93 0.00 5.31 48.31
N ALA A 94 -0.47 4.66 47.24
CA ALA A 94 -1.83 4.14 47.13
C ALA A 94 -2.02 2.76 47.79
N ALA A 95 -0.94 2.10 48.22
CA ALA A 95 -1.00 0.76 48.82
C ALA A 95 -1.99 0.63 49.99
N PRO A 96 -2.10 1.62 50.92
CA PRO A 96 -3.08 1.55 52.01
C PRO A 96 -4.54 1.50 51.52
N TRP A 97 -4.84 2.14 50.40
CA TRP A 97 -6.19 2.15 49.82
C TRP A 97 -6.56 0.84 49.13
N LEU A 98 -5.56 0.09 48.68
CA LEU A 98 -5.71 -1.23 48.05
C LEU A 98 -5.51 -2.39 49.03
N ALA A 99 -5.35 -2.11 50.32
CA ALA A 99 -5.03 -3.11 51.34
C ALA A 99 -6.03 -4.29 51.36
N ASN A 100 -7.32 -4.05 51.19
CA ASN A 100 -8.34 -5.12 51.14
C ASN A 100 -8.15 -6.06 49.94
N LEU A 101 -7.71 -5.53 48.80
CA LEU A 101 -7.41 -6.33 47.61
C LEU A 101 -6.13 -7.13 47.82
N HIS A 102 -5.09 -6.47 48.35
CA HIS A 102 -3.80 -7.13 48.65
C HIS A 102 -3.97 -8.26 49.67
N THR A 103 -4.79 -8.07 50.70
CA THR A 103 -5.07 -9.14 51.69
C THR A 103 -5.88 -10.27 51.09
N ALA A 104 -6.86 -9.99 50.24
CA ALA A 104 -7.62 -11.02 49.53
C ALA A 104 -6.74 -11.88 48.62
N VAL A 105 -5.80 -11.25 47.89
CA VAL A 105 -4.82 -11.97 47.05
C VAL A 105 -3.83 -12.78 47.90
N LYS A 106 -3.35 -12.20 49.01
CA LYS A 106 -2.37 -12.84 49.90
C LYS A 106 -2.92 -14.07 50.63
N HIS A 107 -4.19 -14.04 51.06
CA HIS A 107 -4.85 -15.14 51.77
C HIS A 107 -5.73 -16.00 50.86
N GLY A 108 -5.69 -15.76 49.55
CA GLY A 108 -6.36 -16.60 48.58
C GLY A 108 -5.86 -18.05 48.64
N ASN A 109 -6.60 -18.96 48.01
CA ASN A 109 -6.18 -20.35 47.99
C ASN A 109 -4.82 -20.46 47.22
N PRO A 110 -3.79 -21.14 47.77
CA PRO A 110 -2.46 -21.22 47.17
C PRO A 110 -2.43 -21.76 45.73
N TYR A 111 -3.38 -22.61 45.34
CA TYR A 111 -3.46 -23.20 44.00
C TYR A 111 -3.92 -22.22 42.90
N TRP A 112 -4.34 -21.00 43.26
CA TRP A 112 -4.67 -19.98 42.27
C TRP A 112 -3.44 -19.45 41.53
N ALA A 113 -2.27 -19.41 42.19
CA ALA A 113 -1.04 -18.94 41.58
C ALA A 113 -0.63 -19.75 40.33
N PRO A 114 -0.50 -21.10 40.38
CA PRO A 114 -0.17 -21.89 39.19
C PRO A 114 -1.27 -21.86 38.12
N ALA A 115 -2.55 -21.79 38.51
CA ALA A 115 -3.66 -21.71 37.56
C ALA A 115 -3.64 -20.40 36.75
N ILE A 116 -3.46 -19.26 37.43
CA ILE A 116 -3.32 -17.95 36.78
C ILE A 116 -2.07 -17.91 35.91
N PHE A 117 -0.95 -18.47 36.37
CA PHE A 117 0.29 -18.54 35.61
C PHE A 117 0.15 -19.36 34.32
N LEU A 118 -0.49 -20.53 34.37
CA LEU A 118 -0.76 -21.36 33.19
C LEU A 118 -1.69 -20.66 32.19
N LEU A 119 -2.75 -20.02 32.68
CA LEU A 119 -3.66 -19.24 31.83
C LEU A 119 -2.93 -18.07 31.15
N PHE A 120 -2.07 -17.37 31.89
CA PHE A 120 -1.25 -16.29 31.34
C PHE A 120 -0.27 -16.80 30.29
N CYS A 121 0.44 -17.91 30.54
CA CYS A 121 1.31 -18.55 29.56
C CYS A 121 0.56 -18.96 28.29
N ALA A 122 -0.63 -19.56 28.43
CA ALA A 122 -1.47 -19.93 27.29
C ALA A 122 -1.93 -18.70 26.48
N MET A 123 -2.32 -17.62 27.15
CA MET A 123 -2.68 -16.35 26.50
C MET A 123 -1.51 -15.73 25.74
N LEU A 124 -0.30 -15.76 26.30
CA LEU A 124 0.90 -15.20 25.64
C LEU A 124 1.42 -16.08 24.49
N LEU A 125 1.32 -17.40 24.62
CA LEU A 125 1.77 -18.36 23.59
C LEU A 125 0.81 -18.46 22.41
N SER A 126 -0.51 -18.30 22.63
CA SER A 126 -1.53 -18.48 21.59
C SER A 126 -1.26 -17.66 20.31
N PRO A 127 -0.97 -16.34 20.37
CA PRO A 127 -0.63 -15.55 19.17
C PRO A 127 0.65 -16.02 18.48
N ILE A 128 1.64 -16.48 19.25
CA ILE A 128 2.93 -16.96 18.75
C ILE A 128 2.71 -18.25 17.95
N VAL A 129 1.93 -19.18 18.51
CA VAL A 129 1.58 -20.47 17.89
C VAL A 129 0.71 -20.27 16.66
N GLN A 130 -0.29 -19.38 16.71
CA GLN A 130 -1.14 -19.05 15.56
C GLN A 130 -0.29 -18.48 14.40
N GLN A 131 0.60 -17.54 14.69
CA GLN A 131 1.48 -16.96 13.68
C GLN A 131 2.44 -18.02 13.11
N TYR A 132 3.00 -18.90 13.94
CA TYR A 132 3.90 -19.96 13.49
C TYR A 132 3.19 -20.97 12.58
N ARG A 133 1.91 -21.30 12.87
CA ARG A 133 1.08 -22.14 12.00
C ARG A 133 0.84 -21.47 10.63
N VAL A 134 0.53 -20.18 10.61
CA VAL A 134 0.31 -19.40 9.37
C VAL A 134 1.60 -19.23 8.56
N THR A 135 2.77 -19.13 9.19
CA THR A 135 4.04 -19.07 8.45
C THR A 135 4.52 -20.43 7.95
N ARG A 136 4.07 -21.54 8.55
CA ARG A 136 4.49 -22.91 8.18
C ARG A 136 3.67 -23.49 7.03
N THR A 137 2.46 -22.99 6.78
CA THR A 137 1.88 -23.09 5.45
C THR A 137 2.80 -22.31 4.51
N LYS A 138 3.74 -23.03 3.86
CA LYS A 138 4.62 -22.47 2.84
C LYS A 138 3.73 -21.63 1.93
N LYS A 139 3.98 -20.33 1.94
CA LYS A 139 3.43 -19.41 0.95
C LYS A 139 4.17 -19.76 -0.34
N THR A 140 3.72 -20.82 -1.01
CA THR A 140 4.08 -21.07 -2.41
C THR A 140 3.61 -19.81 -3.12
N GLN A 141 4.53 -18.98 -3.57
CA GLN A 141 4.12 -17.84 -4.38
C GLN A 141 3.36 -18.42 -5.56
N PRO A 142 2.11 -17.98 -5.80
CA PRO A 142 1.35 -18.50 -6.92
C PRO A 142 2.13 -18.15 -8.19
N GLN A 143 2.53 -19.18 -8.94
CA GLN A 143 3.16 -18.98 -10.24
C GLN A 143 2.11 -18.36 -11.16
N LEU A 144 2.42 -17.19 -11.73
CA LEU A 144 1.51 -16.46 -12.60
C LEU A 144 1.64 -17.00 -14.03
N TYR A 145 0.53 -17.44 -14.63
CA TYR A 145 0.51 -17.81 -16.05
C TYR A 145 0.41 -16.57 -16.97
N PHE A 146 -0.01 -15.43 -16.41
CA PHE A 146 -0.22 -14.17 -17.12
C PHE A 146 0.65 -13.07 -16.52
N LEU A 147 0.96 -12.06 -17.32
CA LEU A 147 1.60 -10.85 -16.85
C LEU A 147 0.67 -10.04 -15.98
N ALA A 148 1.12 -9.76 -14.76
CA ALA A 148 0.40 -8.85 -13.89
C ALA A 148 0.68 -7.38 -14.28
N ASP A 149 -0.36 -6.56 -14.22
CA ASP A 149 -0.24 -5.11 -14.28
C ASP A 149 -0.07 -4.55 -12.86
N GLU A 150 1.06 -4.88 -12.25
CA GLU A 150 1.43 -4.43 -10.91
C GLU A 150 2.45 -3.28 -10.96
N GLU A 151 2.42 -2.45 -9.93
CA GLU A 151 3.43 -1.41 -9.70
C GLU A 151 4.80 -2.04 -9.47
N ILE A 152 5.82 -1.55 -10.16
CA ILE A 152 7.19 -1.98 -9.89
C ILE A 152 7.65 -1.48 -8.52
N SER A 153 8.40 -2.31 -7.80
CA SER A 153 8.92 -1.96 -6.48
C SER A 153 10.45 -1.93 -6.43
N ARG A 154 11.13 -2.45 -7.46
CA ARG A 154 12.58 -2.56 -7.51
C ARG A 154 13.12 -2.10 -8.86
N GLU A 155 14.38 -1.64 -8.86
CA GLU A 155 15.07 -1.19 -10.07
C GLU A 155 15.26 -2.32 -11.11
N ASP A 156 15.38 -3.57 -10.68
CA ASP A 156 15.50 -4.74 -11.59
C ASP A 156 14.21 -5.08 -12.33
N GLU A 157 13.06 -4.58 -11.85
CA GLU A 157 11.75 -4.74 -12.50
C GLU A 157 11.48 -3.61 -13.51
N ASP A 158 12.35 -2.59 -13.60
CA ASP A 158 12.16 -1.41 -14.44
C ASP A 158 12.59 -1.66 -15.89
N LEU A 159 11.61 -2.04 -16.69
CA LEU A 159 11.77 -2.37 -18.11
C LEU A 159 11.86 -1.13 -19.02
N LEU A 160 11.46 0.04 -18.51
CA LEU A 160 11.44 1.29 -19.28
C LEU A 160 12.57 2.25 -18.90
N ALA A 161 13.52 1.79 -18.07
CA ALA A 161 14.64 2.59 -17.57
C ALA A 161 14.22 3.92 -16.91
N SER A 162 13.04 3.94 -16.29
CA SER A 162 12.49 5.10 -15.58
C SER A 162 13.20 5.40 -14.25
N SER A 163 13.99 4.46 -13.71
CA SER A 163 14.65 4.55 -12.41
C SER A 163 15.61 5.74 -12.31
N ALA A 164 16.38 6.04 -13.36
CA ALA A 164 17.28 7.20 -13.36
C ALA A 164 16.52 8.53 -13.25
N GLN A 165 15.39 8.65 -13.98
CA GLN A 165 14.54 9.83 -13.92
C GLN A 165 13.81 9.93 -12.58
N ALA A 166 13.31 8.81 -12.05
CA ALA A 166 12.66 8.73 -10.73
C ALA A 166 13.64 9.12 -9.62
N LYS A 167 14.90 8.69 -9.69
CA LYS A 167 15.97 9.08 -8.77
C LYS A 167 16.24 10.58 -8.83
N SER A 168 16.44 11.14 -10.02
CA SER A 168 16.68 12.59 -10.19
C SER A 168 15.51 13.42 -9.68
N PHE A 169 14.27 12.97 -9.92
CA PHE A 169 13.07 13.59 -9.38
C PHE A 169 13.06 13.51 -7.84
N ALA A 170 13.31 12.33 -7.27
CA ALA A 170 13.34 12.14 -5.83
C ALA A 170 14.41 13.01 -5.16
N GLU A 171 15.61 13.09 -5.73
CA GLU A 171 16.70 13.96 -5.27
C GLU A 171 16.33 15.45 -5.36
N THR A 172 15.61 15.86 -6.41
CA THR A 172 15.10 17.23 -6.56
C THR A 172 14.09 17.57 -5.47
N VAL A 173 13.11 16.69 -5.23
CA VAL A 173 12.14 16.81 -4.13
C VAL A 173 12.88 16.83 -2.78
N LEU A 174 13.95 16.06 -2.63
CA LEU A 174 14.72 16.07 -1.39
C LEU A 174 15.50 17.38 -1.20
N THR A 175 16.15 17.86 -2.26
CA THR A 175 17.04 19.02 -2.21
C THR A 175 16.29 20.35 -2.14
N SER A 176 15.04 20.40 -2.62
CA SER A 176 14.18 21.58 -2.49
C SER A 176 13.87 21.97 -1.04
N GLY A 177 14.29 21.17 -0.04
CA GLY A 177 14.15 21.54 1.36
C GLY A 177 12.70 21.74 1.81
N VAL A 178 12.51 22.65 2.76
CA VAL A 178 11.21 22.96 3.37
C VAL A 178 10.70 24.27 2.79
N HIS A 179 9.70 24.18 1.92
CA HIS A 179 9.01 25.33 1.34
C HIS A 179 7.50 25.15 1.46
N ALA A 180 6.87 26.03 2.24
CA ALA A 180 5.42 26.03 2.39
C ALA A 180 4.75 26.20 1.02
N GLY A 181 3.81 25.31 0.70
CA GLY A 181 3.05 25.35 -0.53
C GLY A 181 3.78 24.85 -1.79
N LEU A 182 4.96 24.22 -1.67
CA LEU A 182 5.64 23.63 -2.82
C LEU A 182 4.94 22.32 -3.26
N ILE A 183 4.39 22.34 -4.48
CA ILE A 183 3.73 21.19 -5.09
C ILE A 183 4.46 20.79 -6.37
N PHE A 184 4.86 19.53 -6.43
CA PHE A 184 5.33 18.85 -7.63
C PHE A 184 4.16 18.14 -8.31
N GLY A 185 4.07 18.24 -9.63
CA GLY A 185 3.12 17.48 -10.45
C GLY A 185 3.87 16.46 -11.31
N VAL A 186 3.41 15.22 -11.30
CA VAL A 186 3.83 14.15 -12.22
C VAL A 186 2.68 13.92 -13.19
N ASP A 187 2.81 14.48 -14.38
CA ASP A 187 1.79 14.47 -15.44
C ASP A 187 2.13 13.42 -16.49
N GLY A 188 1.14 12.67 -16.94
CA GLY A 188 1.33 11.77 -18.07
C GLY A 188 0.08 10.94 -18.38
N PRO A 189 -0.04 10.42 -19.61
CA PRO A 189 -1.20 9.63 -20.02
C PRO A 189 -1.45 8.40 -19.15
N TRP A 190 -2.69 7.89 -19.15
CA TRP A 190 -2.99 6.63 -18.51
C TRP A 190 -2.19 5.46 -19.11
N GLY A 191 -1.53 4.66 -18.27
CA GLY A 191 -0.75 3.48 -18.69
C GLY A 191 0.76 3.70 -18.81
N ILE A 192 1.22 4.95 -18.68
CA ILE A 192 2.64 5.33 -18.77
C ILE A 192 3.52 4.86 -17.60
N GLY A 193 2.90 4.45 -16.49
CA GLY A 193 3.62 4.01 -15.29
C GLY A 193 3.84 5.10 -14.22
N LYS A 194 3.02 6.17 -14.16
CA LYS A 194 3.10 7.21 -13.10
C LYS A 194 3.24 6.63 -11.69
N THR A 195 2.35 5.71 -11.33
CA THR A 195 2.33 5.01 -10.05
C THR A 195 3.62 4.21 -9.80
N SER A 196 4.16 3.55 -10.83
CA SER A 196 5.44 2.83 -10.77
C SER A 196 6.63 3.78 -10.59
N PHE A 197 6.64 4.89 -11.32
CA PHE A 197 7.63 5.96 -11.21
C PHE A 197 7.68 6.55 -9.79
N ILE A 198 6.51 6.84 -9.21
CA ILE A 198 6.39 7.32 -7.84
C ILE A 198 6.90 6.30 -6.84
N LYS A 199 6.59 5.02 -7.03
CA LYS A 199 7.07 3.98 -6.12
C LYS A 199 8.59 3.85 -6.10
N LEU A 200 9.22 3.99 -7.27
CA LEU A 200 10.68 4.09 -7.37
C LEU A 200 11.19 5.34 -6.62
N ALA A 201 10.53 6.49 -6.79
CA ALA A 201 10.88 7.71 -6.04
C ALA A 201 10.72 7.56 -4.52
N GLU A 202 9.65 6.88 -4.07
CA GLU A 202 9.40 6.56 -2.66
C GLU A 202 10.54 5.72 -2.06
N HIS A 203 11.08 4.75 -2.81
CA HIS A 203 12.23 3.96 -2.35
C HIS A 203 13.45 4.84 -2.03
N TYR A 204 13.72 5.86 -2.85
CA TYR A 204 14.79 6.82 -2.57
C TYR A 204 14.47 7.70 -1.36
N TRP A 205 13.23 8.15 -1.19
CA TRP A 205 12.83 8.92 0.01
C TRP A 205 12.91 8.09 1.29
N GLU A 206 12.59 6.80 1.22
CA GLU A 206 12.73 5.86 2.33
C GLU A 206 14.18 5.65 2.77
N SER A 207 15.16 5.88 1.88
CA SER A 207 16.58 5.88 2.28
C SER A 207 16.95 7.08 3.18
N ALA A 208 16.15 8.16 3.14
CA ALA A 208 16.32 9.39 3.92
C ALA A 208 15.33 9.50 5.10
N LYS A 209 14.99 8.36 5.73
CA LYS A 209 14.04 8.25 6.86
C LYS A 209 14.37 9.12 8.08
N ASP A 210 15.61 9.54 8.23
CA ASP A 210 16.04 10.47 9.26
C ASP A 210 15.53 11.89 9.02
N LYS A 211 15.32 12.28 7.75
CA LYS A 211 14.93 13.63 7.31
C LYS A 211 13.46 13.74 6.87
N VAL A 212 12.90 12.68 6.31
CA VAL A 212 11.56 12.72 5.69
C VAL A 212 10.66 11.59 6.17
N VAL A 213 9.36 11.89 6.22
CA VAL A 213 8.28 10.91 6.36
C VAL A 213 7.51 10.89 5.03
N VAL A 214 7.29 9.73 4.44
CA VAL A 214 6.49 9.60 3.22
C VAL A 214 5.06 9.23 3.59
N CYS A 215 4.08 9.97 3.07
CA CYS A 215 2.66 9.73 3.23
C CYS A 215 2.01 9.57 1.87
N ARG A 216 1.64 8.34 1.50
CA ARG A 216 0.88 8.06 0.28
C ARG A 216 -0.62 8.11 0.54
N PHE A 217 -1.32 8.91 -0.24
CA PHE A 217 -2.76 9.09 -0.22
C PHE A 217 -3.35 8.69 -1.57
N GLU A 218 -4.17 7.64 -1.57
CA GLU A 218 -4.84 7.11 -2.76
C GLU A 218 -6.34 7.45 -2.67
N PRO A 219 -6.79 8.55 -3.28
CA PRO A 219 -8.16 9.04 -3.09
C PRO A 219 -9.21 8.09 -3.65
N LEU A 220 -8.85 7.25 -4.64
CA LEU A 220 -9.74 6.25 -5.24
C LEU A 220 -10.31 5.29 -4.18
N ARG A 221 -9.55 5.03 -3.11
CA ARG A 221 -10.00 4.18 -1.99
C ARG A 221 -11.14 4.80 -1.18
N TYR A 222 -11.36 6.10 -1.33
CA TYR A 222 -12.25 6.92 -0.51
C TYR A 222 -13.22 7.73 -1.36
N ALA A 223 -13.40 7.40 -2.64
CA ALA A 223 -14.23 8.16 -3.57
C ALA A 223 -15.69 8.34 -3.09
N SER A 224 -16.18 7.46 -2.21
CA SER A 224 -17.52 7.54 -1.61
C SER A 224 -17.57 8.19 -0.21
N GLU A 225 -16.42 8.53 0.39
CA GLU A 225 -16.38 9.20 1.70
C GLU A 225 -16.73 10.70 1.56
N PRO A 226 -17.51 11.28 2.49
CA PRO A 226 -18.00 12.66 2.36
C PRO A 226 -16.94 13.75 2.64
N ASP A 227 -15.89 13.46 3.42
CA ASP A 227 -14.82 14.42 3.75
C ASP A 227 -13.43 13.83 3.45
N LEU A 228 -12.87 14.21 2.31
CA LEU A 228 -11.53 13.80 1.88
C LEU A 228 -10.41 14.55 2.63
N THR A 229 -10.70 15.71 3.21
CA THR A 229 -9.73 16.44 4.04
C THR A 229 -9.48 15.69 5.32
N GLU A 230 -10.54 15.20 5.97
CA GLU A 230 -10.44 14.33 7.15
C GLU A 230 -9.59 13.10 6.84
N ARG A 231 -9.88 12.45 5.71
CA ARG A 231 -9.18 11.24 5.28
C ARG A 231 -7.69 11.50 5.10
N LEU A 232 -7.34 12.59 4.42
CA LEU A 232 -5.95 12.98 4.19
C LEU A 232 -5.22 13.24 5.52
N ILE A 233 -5.82 14.01 6.43
CA ILE A 233 -5.25 14.30 7.76
C ILE A 233 -5.07 13.01 8.56
N ARG A 234 -6.02 12.08 8.48
CA ARG A 234 -5.94 10.78 9.16
C ARG A 234 -4.79 9.92 8.62
N ASP A 235 -4.66 9.82 7.30
CA ASP A 235 -3.60 9.02 6.67
C ASP A 235 -2.21 9.66 6.91
N LEU A 236 -2.12 11.00 6.83
CA LEU A 236 -0.95 11.79 7.24
C LEU A 236 -0.56 11.51 8.69
N SER A 237 -1.54 11.52 9.58
CA SER A 237 -1.31 11.25 11.00
C SER A 237 -0.81 9.84 11.25
N ALA A 238 -1.38 8.87 10.56
CA ALA A 238 -0.96 7.48 10.65
C ALA A 238 0.48 7.28 10.12
N ALA A 239 0.84 7.94 9.01
CA ALA A 239 2.19 7.91 8.45
C ALA A 239 3.22 8.47 9.45
N ILE A 240 2.95 9.64 10.02
CA ILE A 240 3.84 10.26 11.02
C ILE A 240 3.98 9.36 12.26
N GLN A 241 2.89 8.79 12.78
CA GLN A 241 2.94 7.91 13.96
C GLN A 241 3.70 6.60 13.75
N ARG A 242 3.77 6.09 12.52
CA ARG A 242 4.53 4.87 12.20
C ARG A 242 6.03 5.12 12.31
N GLU A 243 6.49 6.25 11.78
CA GLU A 243 7.90 6.62 11.67
C GLU A 243 8.42 7.41 12.89
N VAL A 244 7.53 8.10 13.61
CA VAL A 244 7.85 9.00 14.70
C VAL A 244 7.05 8.62 15.94
N PHE A 245 7.73 8.37 17.06
CA PHE A 245 7.04 8.19 18.33
C PHE A 245 6.62 9.53 18.93
N ALA A 246 5.51 10.07 18.43
CA ALA A 246 4.83 11.24 18.95
C ALA A 246 3.51 10.82 19.61
N PRO A 247 3.50 10.39 20.88
CA PRO A 247 2.28 9.97 21.56
C PRO A 247 1.25 11.12 21.72
N GLU A 248 1.68 12.38 21.63
CA GLU A 248 0.84 13.59 21.52
C GLU A 248 -0.02 13.60 20.24
N PHE A 249 0.43 12.90 19.21
CA PHE A 249 -0.23 12.79 17.90
C PHE A 249 -1.40 11.79 17.90
N ARG A 250 -1.39 10.80 18.81
CA ARG A 250 -2.49 9.84 18.95
C ARG A 250 -3.83 10.53 19.30
N PRO A 251 -3.85 11.48 20.26
CA PRO A 251 -4.97 12.38 20.46
C PRO A 251 -5.39 13.14 19.20
N ALA A 252 -4.50 13.82 18.47
CA ALA A 252 -4.86 14.66 17.31
C ALA A 252 -5.61 13.90 16.19
N ALA A 253 -5.11 12.74 15.78
CA ALA A 253 -5.79 11.88 14.80
C ALA A 253 -7.14 11.33 15.30
N SER A 254 -7.23 11.02 16.60
CA SER A 254 -8.48 10.59 17.23
C SER A 254 -9.45 11.75 17.54
N ARG A 255 -8.96 12.98 17.64
CA ARG A 255 -9.74 14.21 17.90
C ARG A 255 -10.52 14.63 16.67
N TYR A 256 -9.94 14.53 15.48
CA TYR A 256 -10.68 14.74 14.23
C TYR A 256 -11.86 13.74 14.11
N SER A 257 -11.65 12.47 14.45
CA SER A 257 -12.74 11.48 14.46
C SER A 257 -13.85 11.76 15.48
N ARG A 258 -13.54 12.50 16.56
CA ARG A 258 -14.50 12.94 17.60
C ARG A 258 -15.29 14.17 17.16
N LEU A 259 -14.67 15.07 16.40
CA LEU A 259 -15.30 16.25 15.79
C LEU A 259 -16.38 15.87 14.78
N VAL A 260 -16.13 14.86 13.94
CA VAL A 260 -17.06 14.48 12.86
C VAL A 260 -18.14 13.50 13.31
N LYS A 261 -17.87 12.62 14.29
CA LYS A 261 -18.86 11.64 14.79
C LYS A 261 -19.65 12.05 16.03
N GLY A 262 -19.35 13.21 16.63
CA GLY A 262 -20.08 13.74 17.80
C GLY A 262 -20.12 12.82 19.03
N LYS A 263 -19.31 11.74 19.07
CA LYS A 263 -19.33 10.75 20.15
C LYS A 263 -17.90 10.43 20.60
N ALA A 264 -17.54 10.96 21.74
CA ALA A 264 -16.32 10.61 22.47
C ALA A 264 -16.62 9.47 23.45
N ASP A 265 -16.86 8.26 22.93
CA ASP A 265 -16.98 7.08 23.77
C ASP A 265 -15.59 6.44 23.94
N LEU A 266 -14.89 6.80 25.02
CA LEU A 266 -13.73 6.04 25.47
C LEU A 266 -14.22 4.92 26.39
N SER A 267 -13.99 3.66 26.00
CA SER A 267 -14.17 2.50 26.86
C SER A 267 -12.82 2.12 27.48
N PHE A 268 -12.72 2.21 28.80
CA PHE A 268 -11.61 1.67 29.57
C PHE A 268 -12.17 0.70 30.61
N LEU A 269 -11.83 -0.59 30.52
CA LEU A 269 -12.27 -1.63 31.47
C LEU A 269 -13.79 -1.63 31.74
N GLY A 270 -14.61 -1.40 30.72
CA GLY A 270 -16.08 -1.34 30.86
C GLY A 270 -16.63 0.00 31.39
N PHE A 271 -15.76 0.95 31.77
CA PHE A 271 -16.15 2.31 32.09
C PHE A 271 -16.18 3.17 30.82
N LYS A 272 -17.34 3.79 30.59
CA LYS A 272 -17.59 4.69 29.48
C LYS A 272 -17.33 6.12 29.96
N LEU A 273 -16.19 6.69 29.56
CA LEU A 273 -15.84 8.07 29.91
C LEU A 273 -16.33 8.99 28.79
N SER A 274 -17.45 9.68 29.05
CA SER A 274 -17.99 10.72 28.18
C SER A 274 -17.14 11.98 28.35
N LEU A 275 -16.31 12.30 27.36
CA LEU A 275 -15.64 13.60 27.30
C LEU A 275 -16.46 14.53 26.41
N GLU A 276 -16.63 15.79 26.80
CA GLU A 276 -17.27 16.78 25.93
C GLU A 276 -16.47 16.93 24.63
N PRO A 277 -17.14 17.01 23.46
CA PRO A 277 -16.47 17.23 22.19
C PRO A 277 -15.77 18.58 22.21
N SER A 278 -14.45 18.59 22.06
CA SER A 278 -13.67 19.82 21.84
C SER A 278 -14.06 20.40 20.48
N GLN A 279 -14.37 21.70 20.42
CA GLN A 279 -14.62 22.43 19.17
C GLN A 279 -13.32 22.79 18.43
N GLU A 280 -12.40 21.83 18.28
CA GLU A 280 -11.16 22.07 17.54
C GLU A 280 -11.45 22.16 16.03
N THR A 281 -10.82 23.09 15.33
CA THR A 281 -10.98 23.23 13.87
C THR A 281 -9.96 22.40 13.10
N VAL A 282 -10.22 22.14 11.80
CA VAL A 282 -9.26 21.48 10.89
C VAL A 282 -7.93 22.22 10.87
N ASP A 283 -8.00 23.55 10.92
CA ASP A 283 -6.84 24.43 10.86
C ASP A 283 -5.98 24.30 12.13
N GLU A 284 -6.59 24.24 13.32
CA GLU A 284 -5.88 23.95 14.58
C GLU A 284 -5.16 22.59 14.55
N LEU A 285 -5.78 21.57 13.94
CA LEU A 285 -5.17 20.26 13.82
C LEU A 285 -3.99 20.27 12.86
N LEU A 286 -4.06 21.01 11.75
CA LEU A 286 -2.92 21.19 10.86
C LEU A 286 -1.79 21.97 11.54
N GLU A 287 -2.09 22.96 12.38
CA GLU A 287 -1.10 23.69 13.18
C GLU A 287 -0.39 22.78 14.17
N ASP A 288 -1.12 21.93 14.90
CA ASP A 288 -0.54 20.94 15.81
C ASP A 288 0.38 19.94 15.07
N ILE A 289 -0.03 19.49 13.87
CA ILE A 289 0.79 18.62 13.02
C ILE A 289 2.09 19.34 12.61
N ASP A 290 1.99 20.59 12.17
CA ASP A 290 3.13 21.40 11.75
C ASP A 290 4.10 21.67 12.90
N GLU A 291 3.61 21.97 14.11
CA GLU A 291 4.43 22.12 15.32
C GLU A 291 5.22 20.85 15.64
N VAL A 292 4.58 19.69 15.55
CA VAL A 292 5.25 18.41 15.81
C VAL A 292 6.34 18.15 14.78
N LEU A 293 6.05 18.35 13.48
CA LEU A 293 7.02 18.17 12.40
C LEU A 293 8.24 19.10 12.57
N LYS A 294 8.02 20.35 12.97
CA LYS A 294 9.10 21.29 13.31
C LYS A 294 9.94 20.80 14.49
N ARG A 295 9.30 20.33 15.57
CA ARG A 295 9.98 19.84 16.78
C ARG A 295 10.88 18.64 16.50
N ILE A 296 10.45 17.73 15.64
CA ILE A 296 11.23 16.54 15.28
C ILE A 296 12.22 16.79 14.13
N GLN A 297 12.23 18.01 13.57
CA GLN A 297 13.08 18.40 12.43
C GLN A 297 12.96 17.46 11.22
N ARG A 298 11.74 16.99 10.95
CA ARG A 298 11.43 16.16 9.78
C ARG A 298 10.31 16.80 8.98
N ARG A 299 10.43 16.72 7.66
CA ARG A 299 9.35 17.09 6.74
C ARG A 299 8.54 15.86 6.33
N VAL A 300 7.35 16.11 5.80
CA VAL A 300 6.51 15.09 5.18
C VAL A 300 6.45 15.29 3.68
N ILE A 301 6.64 14.22 2.92
CA ILE A 301 6.32 14.18 1.50
C ILE A 301 4.95 13.52 1.37
N ILE A 302 3.96 14.29 0.91
CA ILE A 302 2.58 13.84 0.72
C ILE A 302 2.39 13.52 -0.77
N VAL A 303 2.27 12.24 -1.08
CA VAL A 303 2.03 11.75 -2.43
C VAL A 303 0.54 11.54 -2.61
N ILE A 304 -0.05 12.19 -3.60
CA ILE A 304 -1.45 12.04 -4.00
C ILE A 304 -1.48 11.45 -5.40
N ASP A 305 -1.91 10.20 -5.51
CA ASP A 305 -1.86 9.43 -6.75
C ASP A 305 -3.27 9.14 -7.30
N ASP A 306 -3.37 8.72 -8.57
CA ASP A 306 -4.61 8.33 -9.25
C ASP A 306 -5.74 9.39 -9.24
N LEU A 307 -5.39 10.68 -9.29
CA LEU A 307 -6.38 11.77 -9.39
C LEU A 307 -7.24 11.67 -10.66
N ASP A 308 -6.65 11.18 -11.74
CA ASP A 308 -7.25 10.98 -13.06
C ASP A 308 -8.24 9.81 -13.13
N ARG A 309 -8.35 9.00 -12.08
CA ARG A 309 -9.33 7.88 -12.00
C ARG A 309 -10.63 8.24 -11.30
N LEU A 310 -10.72 9.44 -10.74
CA LEU A 310 -11.87 9.92 -10.00
C LEU A 310 -12.84 10.64 -10.94
N ASP A 311 -14.11 10.69 -10.57
CA ASP A 311 -15.03 11.62 -11.22
C ASP A 311 -14.62 13.08 -10.94
N ALA A 312 -14.98 13.99 -11.85
CA ALA A 312 -14.47 15.35 -11.81
C ALA A 312 -14.88 16.13 -10.53
N LYS A 313 -16.03 15.82 -9.93
CA LYS A 313 -16.45 16.39 -8.64
C LYS A 313 -15.54 15.90 -7.52
N THR A 314 -15.30 14.60 -7.43
CA THR A 314 -14.40 14.00 -6.44
C THR A 314 -12.97 14.51 -6.61
N THR A 315 -12.46 14.64 -7.84
CA THR A 315 -11.15 15.27 -8.11
C THR A 315 -11.08 16.67 -7.51
N ASN A 316 -12.06 17.53 -7.77
CA ASN A 316 -12.09 18.89 -7.21
C ASN A 316 -12.11 18.88 -5.68
N ASN A 317 -12.81 17.94 -5.06
CA ASN A 317 -12.80 17.78 -3.60
C ASN A 317 -11.41 17.39 -3.07
N VAL A 318 -10.68 16.50 -3.76
CA VAL A 318 -9.29 16.15 -3.41
C VAL A 318 -8.37 17.35 -3.57
N LEU A 319 -8.47 18.10 -4.67
CA LEU A 319 -7.65 19.29 -4.90
C LEU A 319 -7.95 20.38 -3.85
N PHE A 320 -9.21 20.55 -3.45
CA PHE A 320 -9.59 21.44 -2.36
C PHE A 320 -9.04 20.97 -1.00
N ALA A 321 -9.14 19.68 -0.68
CA ALA A 321 -8.56 19.09 0.52
C ALA A 321 -7.03 19.33 0.56
N THR A 322 -6.36 19.07 -0.57
CA THR A 322 -4.92 19.34 -0.76
C THR A 322 -4.64 20.80 -0.46
N ARG A 323 -5.38 21.73 -1.09
CA ARG A 323 -5.27 23.18 -0.89
C ARG A 323 -5.31 23.58 0.59
N ARG A 324 -6.26 23.00 1.34
CA ARG A 324 -6.45 23.33 2.75
C ARG A 324 -5.25 22.90 3.60
N THR A 325 -4.62 21.78 3.24
CA THR A 325 -3.43 21.28 3.94
C THR A 325 -2.14 22.00 3.57
N LEU A 326 -2.08 22.80 2.49
CA LEU A 326 -0.86 23.52 2.07
C LEU A 326 -0.29 24.50 3.11
N LYS A 327 -1.04 24.80 4.18
CA LYS A 327 -0.55 25.57 5.33
C LYS A 327 0.55 24.85 6.12
N LEU A 328 0.69 23.53 5.98
CA LEU A 328 1.76 22.75 6.60
C LEU A 328 3.11 23.20 6.05
N SER A 329 3.89 23.92 6.86
CA SER A 329 5.19 24.44 6.46
C SER A 329 6.20 23.33 6.20
N GLN A 330 6.09 22.22 6.95
CA GLN A 330 6.95 21.05 6.84
C GLN A 330 6.43 20.00 5.84
N ALA A 331 5.62 20.38 4.85
CA ALA A 331 5.07 19.46 3.86
C ALA A 331 5.51 19.80 2.42
N THR A 332 5.81 18.76 1.64
CA THR A 332 6.01 18.84 0.19
C THR A 332 5.00 17.92 -0.47
N TYR A 333 4.33 18.40 -1.51
CA TYR A 333 3.26 17.65 -2.17
C TYR A 333 3.73 17.12 -3.52
N VAL A 334 3.35 15.89 -3.85
CA VAL A 334 3.55 15.28 -5.17
C VAL A 334 2.20 14.80 -5.67
N LEU A 335 1.67 15.45 -6.71
CA LEU A 335 0.39 15.12 -7.33
C LEU A 335 0.63 14.34 -8.61
N CYS A 336 -0.03 13.19 -8.78
CA CYS A 336 0.05 12.41 -10.01
C CYS A 336 -1.29 12.46 -10.74
N TYR A 337 -1.24 12.85 -12.01
CA TYR A 337 -2.45 13.09 -12.79
C TYR A 337 -2.20 12.93 -14.30
N ASP A 338 -3.29 12.89 -15.04
CA ASP A 338 -3.33 13.08 -16.49
C ASP A 338 -4.12 14.36 -16.75
N THR A 339 -3.44 15.38 -17.24
CA THR A 339 -4.04 16.71 -17.47
C THR A 339 -5.25 16.65 -18.40
N GLU A 340 -5.20 15.81 -19.45
CA GLU A 340 -6.28 15.71 -20.44
C GLU A 340 -7.50 15.00 -19.84
N MET A 341 -7.28 13.94 -19.05
CA MET A 341 -8.38 13.25 -18.37
C MET A 341 -9.05 14.14 -17.31
N LEU A 342 -8.26 14.90 -16.55
CA LEU A 342 -8.81 15.84 -15.56
C LEU A 342 -9.57 16.99 -16.21
N ALA A 343 -9.18 17.41 -17.42
CA ALA A 343 -9.82 18.49 -18.16
C ALA A 343 -10.99 18.03 -19.06
N ALA A 344 -11.31 16.73 -19.13
CA ALA A 344 -12.28 16.19 -20.06
C ALA A 344 -13.72 16.72 -19.84
N ASN A 345 -14.10 17.04 -18.60
CA ASN A 345 -15.38 17.67 -18.28
C ASN A 345 -15.26 19.20 -18.33
N LYS A 346 -16.11 19.89 -19.11
CA LYS A 346 -15.99 21.34 -19.37
C LYS A 346 -16.09 22.22 -18.13
N GLU A 347 -17.05 21.97 -17.22
CA GLU A 347 -17.23 22.84 -16.05
C GLU A 347 -16.30 22.45 -14.90
N GLU A 348 -16.34 21.18 -14.48
CA GLU A 348 -15.56 20.70 -13.35
C GLU A 348 -14.07 20.53 -13.69
N GLY A 349 -13.74 20.20 -14.94
CA GLY A 349 -12.36 20.10 -15.41
C GLY A 349 -11.65 21.45 -15.55
N SER A 350 -12.40 22.54 -15.81
CA SER A 350 -11.82 23.90 -15.79
C SER A 350 -11.25 24.24 -14.42
N ARG A 351 -11.98 23.91 -13.34
CA ARG A 351 -11.52 24.16 -11.96
C ARG A 351 -10.29 23.33 -11.60
N ALA A 352 -10.25 22.07 -12.01
CA ALA A 352 -9.08 21.23 -11.81
C ALA A 352 -7.86 21.80 -12.55
N ARG A 353 -8.02 22.23 -13.80
CA ARG A 353 -6.96 22.86 -14.59
C ARG A 353 -6.46 24.16 -13.96
N GLU A 354 -7.36 25.06 -13.56
CA GLU A 354 -7.02 26.30 -12.85
C GLU A 354 -6.27 26.02 -11.54
N PHE A 355 -6.65 24.99 -10.81
CA PHE A 355 -5.93 24.56 -9.61
C PHE A 355 -4.51 24.12 -9.96
N LEU A 356 -4.34 23.25 -10.96
CA LEU A 356 -3.03 22.75 -11.35
C LEU A 356 -2.12 23.91 -11.77
N GLU A 357 -2.61 24.83 -12.61
CA GLU A 357 -1.85 26.00 -13.05
C GLU A 357 -1.45 26.93 -11.89
N LYS A 358 -2.34 27.12 -10.92
CA LYS A 358 -2.11 28.03 -9.79
C LYS A 358 -1.19 27.45 -8.72
N PHE A 359 -1.30 26.15 -8.43
CA PHE A 359 -0.69 25.54 -7.25
C PHE A 359 0.46 24.57 -7.58
N VAL A 360 0.44 23.90 -8.74
CA VAL A 360 1.57 23.03 -9.13
C VAL A 360 2.73 23.92 -9.56
N THR A 361 3.75 23.97 -8.70
CA THR A 361 4.91 24.84 -8.87
C THR A 361 5.95 24.23 -9.80
N VAL A 362 6.13 22.92 -9.73
CA VAL A 362 7.08 22.17 -10.56
C VAL A 362 6.34 21.04 -11.25
N LYS A 363 6.34 21.00 -12.58
CA LYS A 363 5.67 19.96 -13.37
C LYS A 363 6.71 19.10 -14.10
N LEU A 364 6.68 17.80 -13.83
CA LEU A 364 7.39 16.77 -14.59
C LEU A 364 6.38 16.04 -15.48
N SER A 365 6.62 16.04 -16.79
CA SER A 365 5.84 15.24 -17.73
C SER A 365 6.57 13.93 -18.05
N LEU A 366 5.89 12.81 -17.86
CA LEU A 366 6.38 11.49 -18.24
C LEU A 366 6.02 11.21 -19.70
N PHE A 367 6.97 10.63 -20.43
CA PHE A 367 6.80 10.20 -21.81
C PHE A 367 7.30 8.77 -21.95
N VAL A 368 6.56 7.91 -22.66
CA VAL A 368 7.10 6.61 -23.08
C VAL A 368 7.78 6.82 -24.41
N ASP A 369 9.07 6.48 -24.48
CA ASP A 369 9.72 6.38 -25.77
C ASP A 369 9.22 5.12 -26.48
N SER A 370 8.79 5.28 -27.73
CA SER A 370 8.41 4.13 -28.57
C SER A 370 9.55 3.14 -28.71
N SER A 371 10.82 3.61 -28.63
CA SER A 371 11.99 2.72 -28.61
C SER A 371 11.96 1.72 -27.45
N SER A 372 11.58 2.16 -26.25
CA SER A 372 11.51 1.30 -25.06
C SER A 372 10.43 0.22 -25.18
N ILE A 373 9.31 0.54 -25.84
CA ILE A 373 8.27 -0.47 -26.15
C ILE A 373 8.79 -1.50 -27.14
N ARG A 374 9.51 -1.05 -28.17
CA ARG A 374 10.08 -1.96 -29.18
C ARG A 374 11.18 -2.85 -28.60
N ASP A 375 12.05 -2.30 -27.78
CA ASP A 375 13.08 -3.06 -27.07
C ASP A 375 12.45 -4.12 -26.16
N PHE A 376 11.35 -3.76 -25.48
CA PHE A 376 10.60 -4.72 -24.70
C PHE A 376 10.03 -5.87 -25.54
N LEU A 377 9.38 -5.54 -26.66
CA LEU A 377 8.79 -6.53 -27.57
C LEU A 377 9.86 -7.45 -28.22
N LYS A 378 11.05 -6.91 -28.52
CA LYS A 378 12.15 -7.65 -29.19
C LYS A 378 13.02 -8.45 -28.22
N ARG A 379 13.23 -7.97 -26.99
CA ARG A 379 14.30 -8.49 -26.10
C ARG A 379 13.83 -8.74 -24.66
N ASP A 380 13.19 -7.75 -24.03
CA ASP A 380 12.96 -7.83 -22.58
C ASP A 380 11.74 -8.68 -22.18
N TRP A 381 10.85 -9.02 -23.12
CA TRP A 381 9.77 -9.97 -22.91
C TRP A 381 10.26 -11.29 -22.30
N GLN A 382 11.38 -11.81 -22.81
CA GLN A 382 11.99 -13.06 -22.34
C GLN A 382 12.51 -12.95 -20.90
N ARG A 383 12.83 -11.75 -20.41
CA ARG A 383 13.25 -11.60 -19.00
C ARG A 383 12.10 -11.78 -18.03
N GLN A 384 10.88 -11.45 -18.45
CA GLN A 384 9.66 -11.73 -17.67
C GLN A 384 9.29 -13.22 -17.67
N GLU A 385 9.87 -14.05 -18.54
CA GLU A 385 9.74 -15.51 -18.51
C GLU A 385 10.03 -16.09 -17.12
N ASN A 386 11.11 -15.61 -16.48
CA ASN A 386 11.54 -16.09 -15.17
C ASN A 386 10.50 -15.84 -14.06
N GLN A 387 9.56 -14.91 -14.29
CA GLN A 387 8.47 -14.58 -13.36
C GLN A 387 7.16 -15.28 -13.72
N LEU A 388 7.03 -15.77 -14.96
CA LEU A 388 5.87 -16.54 -15.42
C LEU A 388 6.04 -18.01 -15.02
N GLY A 389 4.92 -18.72 -14.82
CA GLY A 389 4.91 -20.17 -14.66
C GLY A 389 5.50 -20.88 -15.90
N SER A 390 5.64 -22.21 -15.86
CA SER A 390 6.18 -22.97 -16.99
C SER A 390 5.27 -22.85 -18.24
N ILE A 391 5.50 -21.85 -19.07
CA ILE A 391 4.89 -21.72 -20.39
C ILE A 391 5.59 -22.74 -21.30
N PRO A 392 4.87 -23.52 -22.12
CA PRO A 392 5.49 -24.44 -23.07
C PRO A 392 6.45 -23.70 -24.03
N SER A 393 7.62 -24.28 -24.30
CA SER A 393 8.64 -23.64 -25.15
C SER A 393 8.14 -23.32 -26.57
N ASP A 394 7.22 -24.12 -27.12
CA ASP A 394 6.61 -23.85 -28.43
C ASP A 394 5.74 -22.57 -28.40
N THR A 395 4.91 -22.40 -27.36
CA THR A 395 4.13 -21.18 -27.14
C THR A 395 5.02 -19.95 -27.08
N MET A 396 6.18 -20.07 -26.41
CA MET A 396 7.13 -18.95 -26.32
C MET A 396 7.73 -18.58 -27.68
N LEU A 397 8.13 -19.57 -28.49
CA LEU A 397 8.67 -19.31 -29.82
C LEU A 397 7.65 -18.62 -30.72
N LYS A 398 6.41 -19.11 -30.72
CA LYS A 398 5.28 -18.49 -31.46
C LYS A 398 5.01 -17.07 -30.99
N LEU A 399 4.95 -16.86 -29.67
CA LEU A 399 4.73 -15.54 -29.08
C LEU A 399 5.86 -14.57 -29.46
N ASN A 400 7.12 -15.00 -29.36
CA ASN A 400 8.28 -14.19 -29.72
C ASN A 400 8.25 -13.77 -31.20
N ALA A 401 7.83 -14.68 -32.09
CA ALA A 401 7.70 -14.39 -33.52
C ALA A 401 6.63 -13.31 -33.78
N VAL A 402 5.50 -13.34 -33.06
CA VAL A 402 4.44 -12.33 -33.18
C VAL A 402 4.84 -11.00 -32.55
N LEU A 403 5.48 -11.00 -31.39
CA LEU A 403 5.94 -9.76 -30.73
C LEU A 403 7.03 -9.07 -31.53
N SER A 404 7.92 -9.83 -32.17
CA SER A 404 8.93 -9.28 -33.08
C SER A 404 8.28 -8.60 -34.29
N GLU A 405 7.27 -9.23 -34.90
CA GLU A 405 6.50 -8.63 -36.01
C GLU A 405 5.80 -7.33 -35.56
N LEU A 406 5.18 -7.33 -34.38
CA LEU A 406 4.56 -6.14 -33.82
C LEU A 406 5.59 -5.01 -33.62
N ALA A 407 6.79 -5.35 -33.15
CA ALA A 407 7.87 -4.38 -32.98
C ALA A 407 8.33 -3.80 -34.33
N ASP A 408 8.38 -4.60 -35.39
CA ASP A 408 8.73 -4.14 -36.74
C ASP A 408 7.62 -3.25 -37.35
N ILE A 409 6.34 -3.55 -37.09
CA ILE A 409 5.22 -2.65 -37.43
C ILE A 409 5.36 -1.29 -36.72
N LEU A 410 5.80 -1.29 -35.47
CA LEU A 410 6.07 -0.07 -34.70
C LEU A 410 7.36 0.66 -35.12
N ASP A 411 8.25 0.01 -35.87
CA ASP A 411 9.41 0.65 -36.52
C ASP A 411 9.07 1.24 -37.91
N GLY A 412 8.00 0.76 -38.56
CA GLY A 412 7.63 1.14 -39.92
C GLY A 412 6.61 2.28 -40.03
N ASP A 413 6.16 2.53 -41.26
CA ASP A 413 5.22 3.62 -41.62
C ASP A 413 3.85 3.51 -40.94
N LEU A 414 3.50 2.31 -40.46
CA LEU A 414 2.23 2.04 -39.79
C LEU A 414 2.25 2.37 -38.29
N ALA A 415 3.41 2.68 -37.70
CA ALA A 415 3.56 2.89 -36.26
C ALA A 415 2.52 3.86 -35.68
N ALA A 416 2.26 4.98 -36.37
CA ALA A 416 1.28 5.98 -35.94
C ALA A 416 -0.15 5.42 -35.77
N LYS A 417 -0.53 4.38 -36.52
CA LYS A 417 -1.85 3.73 -36.42
C LYS A 417 -1.91 2.73 -35.26
N TYR A 418 -0.79 2.10 -34.92
CA TYR A 418 -0.72 1.06 -33.88
C TYR A 418 -0.42 1.63 -32.49
N LEU A 419 0.32 2.74 -32.38
CA LEU A 419 0.66 3.37 -31.10
C LEU A 419 -0.56 3.70 -30.21
N PRO A 420 -1.72 4.16 -30.72
CA PRO A 420 -2.90 4.31 -29.86
C PRO A 420 -3.35 3.00 -29.19
N LEU A 421 -3.14 1.86 -29.85
CA LEU A 421 -3.59 0.53 -29.46
C LEU A 421 -2.56 -0.25 -28.63
N VAL A 422 -1.25 -0.01 -28.82
CA VAL A 422 -0.17 -0.74 -28.09
C VAL A 422 0.96 0.16 -27.57
N GLY A 423 0.79 1.48 -27.61
CA GLY A 423 1.83 2.47 -27.30
C GLY A 423 2.09 2.72 -25.82
N ASP A 424 1.73 1.78 -24.93
CA ASP A 424 2.13 1.82 -23.52
C ASP A 424 2.26 0.39 -22.96
N MET A 425 3.02 0.26 -21.88
CA MET A 425 3.37 -1.05 -21.31
C MET A 425 2.14 -1.83 -20.84
N ARG A 426 1.10 -1.16 -20.34
CA ARG A 426 -0.14 -1.83 -19.94
C ARG A 426 -0.83 -2.45 -21.15
N LYS A 427 -0.96 -1.72 -22.27
CA LYS A 427 -1.54 -2.26 -23.50
C LYS A 427 -0.72 -3.41 -24.06
N VAL A 428 0.62 -3.31 -24.02
CA VAL A 428 1.51 -4.42 -24.42
C VAL A 428 1.30 -5.66 -23.54
N LYS A 429 1.28 -5.51 -22.21
CA LYS A 429 1.00 -6.64 -21.30
C LYS A 429 -0.37 -7.27 -21.58
N ARG A 430 -1.40 -6.46 -21.85
CA ARG A 430 -2.74 -6.94 -22.24
C ARG A 430 -2.72 -7.71 -23.57
N PHE A 431 -1.98 -7.21 -24.56
CA PHE A 431 -1.77 -7.90 -25.83
C PHE A 431 -1.16 -9.28 -25.63
N VAL A 432 -0.08 -9.36 -24.86
CA VAL A 432 0.58 -10.64 -24.56
C VAL A 432 -0.32 -11.58 -23.79
N ASN A 433 -1.05 -11.10 -22.78
CA ASN A 433 -1.98 -11.92 -22.01
C ASN A 433 -3.12 -12.48 -22.87
N ALA A 434 -3.63 -11.70 -23.83
CA ALA A 434 -4.62 -12.19 -24.77
C ALA A 434 -4.06 -13.32 -25.63
N MET A 435 -2.83 -13.19 -26.12
CA MET A 435 -2.13 -14.23 -26.87
C MET A 435 -1.90 -15.51 -26.05
N LEU A 436 -1.50 -15.37 -24.78
CA LEU A 436 -1.34 -16.51 -23.86
C LEU A 436 -2.67 -17.22 -23.57
N LEU A 437 -3.78 -16.47 -23.52
CA LEU A 437 -5.12 -17.01 -23.30
C LEU A 437 -5.66 -17.77 -24.53
N MET A 438 -5.27 -17.37 -25.74
CA MET A 438 -5.69 -18.00 -27.00
C MET A 438 -5.10 -19.41 -27.20
N GLN A 439 -4.27 -19.91 -26.28
CA GLN A 439 -3.70 -21.27 -26.32
C GLN A 439 -3.04 -21.57 -27.68
N LEU A 440 -2.07 -20.73 -28.05
CA LEU A 440 -1.30 -20.85 -29.30
C LEU A 440 -0.57 -22.20 -29.46
N ASP A 441 -0.45 -22.98 -28.39
CA ASP A 441 0.04 -24.36 -28.37
C ASP A 441 -0.97 -25.35 -28.98
N LYS A 442 -2.27 -25.12 -28.77
CA LYS A 442 -3.33 -25.97 -29.33
C LYS A 442 -3.62 -25.69 -30.78
N SER A 443 -3.28 -24.49 -31.25
CA SER A 443 -3.33 -24.16 -32.67
C SER A 443 -2.02 -24.59 -33.32
N ASP A 444 -2.14 -25.36 -34.40
CA ASP A 444 -1.01 -25.88 -35.19
C ASP A 444 -0.43 -24.77 -36.10
N LEU A 445 -0.19 -23.58 -35.53
CA LEU A 445 0.23 -22.37 -36.25
C LEU A 445 1.56 -22.54 -37.00
N GLY A 446 2.39 -23.49 -36.58
CA GLY A 446 3.64 -23.83 -37.27
C GLY A 446 3.42 -24.65 -38.55
N ARG A 447 2.21 -25.21 -38.75
CA ARG A 447 1.82 -25.97 -39.94
C ARG A 447 0.84 -25.20 -40.84
N THR A 448 0.45 -24.00 -40.44
CA THR A 448 -0.39 -23.10 -41.24
C THR A 448 0.47 -21.96 -41.80
N ASP A 449 0.09 -21.45 -42.96
CA ASP A 449 0.67 -20.27 -43.64
C ASP A 449 0.20 -18.95 -43.01
N PHE A 450 -0.04 -18.98 -41.71
CA PHE A 450 -0.78 -17.95 -41.02
C PHE A 450 0.01 -16.64 -40.92
N ASN A 451 -0.62 -15.55 -41.35
CA ASN A 451 -0.01 -14.22 -41.38
C ASN A 451 -0.01 -13.58 -39.97
N LYS A 452 1.20 -13.31 -39.45
CA LYS A 452 1.39 -12.70 -38.13
C LYS A 452 0.74 -11.32 -38.01
N SER A 453 0.80 -10.51 -39.06
CA SER A 453 0.17 -9.18 -39.09
C SER A 453 -1.35 -9.29 -38.95
N ASP A 454 -1.97 -10.28 -39.60
CA ASP A 454 -3.41 -10.50 -39.49
C ASP A 454 -3.80 -10.97 -38.08
N LEU A 455 -2.96 -11.79 -37.41
CA LEU A 455 -3.15 -12.13 -35.99
C LEU A 455 -3.15 -10.90 -35.11
N ILE A 456 -2.12 -10.08 -35.28
CA ILE A 456 -1.94 -8.87 -34.49
C ILE A 456 -3.19 -8.02 -34.65
N ASN A 457 -3.64 -7.81 -35.88
CA ASN A 457 -4.87 -7.07 -36.15
C ASN A 457 -6.11 -7.69 -35.49
N LEU A 458 -6.30 -9.02 -35.60
CA LEU A 458 -7.43 -9.71 -34.96
C LEU A 458 -7.39 -9.60 -33.43
N VAL A 459 -6.22 -9.70 -32.82
CA VAL A 459 -6.04 -9.57 -31.37
C VAL A 459 -6.26 -8.13 -30.91
N LEU A 460 -5.80 -7.15 -31.69
CA LEU A 460 -6.06 -5.73 -31.39
C LEU A 460 -7.56 -5.40 -31.54
N LEU A 461 -8.23 -5.96 -32.56
CA LEU A 461 -9.68 -5.87 -32.70
C LEU A 461 -10.39 -6.52 -31.51
N HIS A 462 -9.95 -7.70 -31.07
CA HIS A 462 -10.49 -8.36 -29.89
C HIS A 462 -10.37 -7.49 -28.63
N LEU A 463 -9.22 -6.83 -28.43
CA LEU A 463 -8.93 -6.06 -27.22
C LEU A 463 -9.58 -4.67 -27.18
N HIS A 464 -9.64 -3.99 -28.32
CA HIS A 464 -10.07 -2.58 -28.40
C HIS A 464 -11.45 -2.41 -29.04
N TYR A 465 -11.88 -3.36 -29.86
CA TYR A 465 -13.14 -3.30 -30.63
C TYR A 465 -13.92 -4.63 -30.54
N PRO A 466 -14.29 -5.09 -29.33
CA PRO A 466 -14.90 -6.42 -29.13
C PRO A 466 -16.27 -6.58 -29.82
N GLY A 467 -16.95 -5.48 -30.17
CA GLY A 467 -18.16 -5.52 -31.00
C GLY A 467 -17.84 -5.98 -32.43
N LEU A 468 -16.89 -5.31 -33.08
CA LEU A 468 -16.46 -5.62 -34.43
C LEU A 468 -15.85 -7.02 -34.53
N PHE A 469 -15.01 -7.40 -33.56
CA PHE A 469 -14.46 -8.76 -33.50
C PHE A 469 -15.56 -9.83 -33.45
N ARG A 470 -16.62 -9.62 -32.66
CA ARG A 470 -17.75 -10.56 -32.58
C ARG A 470 -18.58 -10.60 -33.87
N GLN A 471 -18.67 -9.50 -34.61
CA GLN A 471 -19.31 -9.47 -35.93
C GLN A 471 -18.51 -10.30 -36.94
N ILE A 472 -17.19 -10.07 -37.02
CA ILE A 472 -16.30 -10.89 -37.87
C ILE A 472 -16.44 -12.36 -37.51
N TYR A 473 -16.40 -12.70 -36.22
CA TYR A 473 -16.60 -14.08 -35.77
C TYR A 473 -17.96 -14.64 -36.21
N ALA A 474 -19.05 -13.90 -36.04
CA ALA A 474 -20.39 -14.34 -36.38
C ALA A 474 -20.61 -14.48 -37.90
N GLU A 475 -20.03 -13.60 -38.71
CA GLU A 475 -20.17 -13.61 -40.17
C GLU A 475 -19.28 -14.67 -40.82
N GLU A 476 -18.02 -14.79 -40.38
CA GLU A 476 -17.05 -15.70 -40.99
C GLU A 476 -17.24 -17.15 -40.53
N THR A 477 -17.63 -17.33 -39.26
CA THR A 477 -17.75 -18.68 -38.70
C THR A 477 -19.20 -19.12 -38.55
N GLU A 478 -20.17 -18.20 -38.40
CA GLU A 478 -21.54 -18.53 -37.96
C GLU A 478 -21.58 -19.45 -36.70
N GLY A 479 -20.52 -19.46 -35.89
CA GLY A 479 -20.35 -20.40 -34.78
C GLY A 479 -19.89 -21.81 -35.17
N ARG A 480 -19.53 -22.03 -36.44
CA ARG A 480 -18.93 -23.28 -36.95
C ARG A 480 -17.41 -23.27 -36.71
N CYS A 481 -16.85 -24.41 -36.34
CA CYS A 481 -15.41 -24.62 -36.23
C CYS A 481 -14.99 -25.57 -37.36
N GLY A 482 -13.90 -25.28 -38.10
CA GLY A 482 -13.49 -26.15 -39.21
C GLY A 482 -12.24 -25.67 -39.96
N ILE A 483 -11.84 -26.41 -40.98
CA ILE A 483 -10.80 -26.00 -41.92
C ILE A 483 -11.47 -25.16 -43.01
N PHE A 484 -11.17 -23.87 -43.02
CA PHE A 484 -11.62 -22.94 -44.06
C PHE A 484 -10.44 -22.67 -44.98
N SER A 485 -10.65 -22.80 -46.29
CA SER A 485 -9.67 -22.34 -47.28
C SER A 485 -10.35 -21.38 -48.22
N VAL A 486 -9.64 -20.34 -48.62
CA VAL A 486 -10.17 -19.29 -49.48
C VAL A 486 -9.63 -19.49 -50.88
N ARG A 487 -10.52 -19.60 -51.87
CA ARG A 487 -10.18 -19.63 -53.28
C ARG A 487 -10.26 -18.21 -53.83
N ARG A 488 -9.18 -17.79 -54.49
CA ARG A 488 -9.15 -16.51 -55.20
C ARG A 488 -9.68 -16.73 -56.61
N GLU A 489 -10.90 -16.28 -56.88
CA GLU A 489 -11.45 -16.26 -58.23
C GLU A 489 -11.21 -14.90 -58.90
N TYR A 490 -10.84 -14.93 -60.17
CA TYR A 490 -10.73 -13.72 -60.98
C TYR A 490 -12.03 -13.55 -61.75
N LYS A 491 -12.85 -12.57 -61.36
CA LYS A 491 -14.10 -12.20 -62.05
C LYS A 491 -14.04 -10.72 -62.43
N GLU A 492 -14.25 -10.42 -63.71
CA GLU A 492 -14.47 -9.07 -64.23
C GLU A 492 -13.52 -7.99 -63.65
N HIS A 493 -12.21 -8.20 -63.80
CA HIS A 493 -11.14 -7.27 -63.40
C HIS A 493 -10.91 -7.10 -61.89
N ASN A 494 -11.62 -7.83 -61.01
CA ASN A 494 -11.38 -7.83 -59.57
C ASN A 494 -11.16 -9.25 -59.03
N PHE A 495 -10.44 -9.33 -57.91
CA PHE A 495 -10.30 -10.57 -57.17
C PHE A 495 -11.46 -10.71 -56.19
N THR A 496 -12.21 -11.79 -56.29
CA THR A 496 -13.19 -12.20 -55.30
C THR A 496 -12.66 -13.38 -54.52
N PHE A 497 -12.73 -13.29 -53.20
CA PHE A 497 -12.35 -14.36 -52.28
C PHE A 497 -13.61 -15.14 -51.91
N GLU A 498 -13.68 -16.41 -52.28
CA GLU A 498 -14.78 -17.30 -51.93
C GLU A 498 -14.25 -18.47 -51.09
N ASN A 499 -15.04 -18.95 -50.11
CA ASN A 499 -14.67 -20.14 -49.35
C ASN A 499 -14.65 -21.35 -50.29
N SER A 500 -13.53 -22.06 -50.35
CA SER A 500 -13.35 -23.27 -51.13
C SER A 500 -14.30 -24.36 -50.64
N THR A 501 -14.90 -25.07 -51.58
CA THR A 501 -15.76 -26.23 -51.32
C THR A 501 -14.96 -27.54 -51.14
N GLU A 502 -13.64 -27.49 -51.27
CA GLU A 502 -12.77 -28.68 -51.32
C GLU A 502 -12.50 -29.33 -49.95
N PHE A 503 -12.79 -28.64 -48.85
CA PHE A 503 -12.66 -29.21 -47.50
C PHE A 503 -14.05 -29.43 -46.89
N PRO A 504 -14.39 -30.65 -46.46
CA PRO A 504 -15.68 -30.89 -45.81
C PRO A 504 -15.75 -30.08 -44.52
N GLN A 505 -16.87 -29.38 -44.33
CA GLN A 505 -17.25 -28.80 -43.04
C GLN A 505 -17.37 -29.98 -42.06
N VAL A 506 -16.45 -30.06 -41.09
CA VAL A 506 -16.50 -31.05 -40.01
C VAL A 506 -17.38 -30.52 -38.88
#